data_AF-A0A832GZ96-F1
#
_entry.id   AF-A0A832GZ96-F1
#
_cell.length_a   1.000
_cell.length_b   1.000
_cell.length_c   1.000
_cell.angle_alpha   90.00
_cell.angle_beta   90.00
_cell.angle_gamma   90.00
#
_symmetry.space_group_name_H-M   'P 1'
#
loop_
_entity.id
_entity.type
_entity.pdbx_description
1 polymer ?
#
loop_
_entity_poly.entity_id
_entity_poly.type
_entity_poly.pdbx_seq_one_letter_code
_entity_poly.pdbx_strand_id
1 'polypeptide(L)'
;MGSGGYRLLLSERVRGMSVAEAFDYIDAIQSFKGDWPLALSPSAALESEEPVELESLTPIPATHGALAFVEFYADEEGLASSLAKRLGVSPEVLKSALERGVPLHRLAPPEVVEELEGLGEYLRVFTFEAAVPLSEGPLQAEALAGLEWVTDFEVVEVEVPGVDPEVVERELERSQYVGEYLQRLERLFARAETRARRLLLVRGEGEARMKLVEVEAMVAQAIELVPALRATVMYNRLLLPL
;
A
#
# COMPACT_ATOMS: atom_id res chain seq x y z
N MET A 1 -0.13 -24.92 -16.74
CA MET A 1 -0.05 -25.02 -15.27
C MET A 1 0.97 -23.99 -14.84
N GLY A 2 0.51 -22.76 -14.59
CA GLY A 2 1.41 -21.62 -14.31
C GLY A 2 1.81 -21.62 -12.84
N SER A 3 3.10 -21.45 -12.57
CA SER A 3 3.64 -21.24 -11.22
C SER A 3 2.89 -20.10 -10.52
N GLY A 4 2.16 -20.42 -9.46
CA GLY A 4 1.29 -19.52 -8.71
C GLY A 4 2.09 -18.55 -7.83
N GLY A 5 2.77 -17.60 -8.45
CA GLY A 5 3.51 -16.54 -7.78
C GLY A 5 2.60 -15.50 -7.11
N TYR A 6 3.21 -14.64 -6.29
CA TYR A 6 2.56 -13.45 -5.75
C TYR A 6 2.10 -12.53 -6.87
N ARG A 7 0.93 -11.91 -6.68
CA ARG A 7 0.29 -11.09 -7.70
C ARG A 7 -0.74 -10.18 -7.03
N LEU A 8 -0.68 -8.89 -7.34
CA LEU A 8 -1.72 -7.93 -7.02
C LEU A 8 -2.98 -8.25 -7.84
N LEU A 9 -4.14 -8.20 -7.22
CA LEU A 9 -5.41 -8.50 -7.88
C LEU A 9 -5.92 -7.23 -8.55
N LEU A 10 -5.14 -6.79 -9.54
CA LEU A 10 -5.36 -5.64 -10.41
C LEU A 10 -5.31 -6.09 -11.88
N SER A 11 -5.90 -5.28 -12.77
CA SER A 11 -5.86 -5.55 -14.20
C SER A 11 -4.41 -5.65 -14.71
N GLU A 12 -4.17 -6.51 -15.71
CA GLU A 12 -2.84 -6.65 -16.32
C GLU A 12 -2.26 -5.32 -16.81
N ARG A 13 -3.12 -4.44 -17.32
CA ARG A 13 -2.74 -3.10 -17.76
C ARG A 13 -2.13 -2.29 -16.62
N VAL A 14 -2.79 -2.24 -15.46
CA VAL A 14 -2.31 -1.49 -14.31
C VAL A 14 -1.03 -2.12 -13.76
N ARG A 15 -0.98 -3.45 -13.64
CA ARG A 15 0.23 -4.15 -13.16
C ARG A 15 1.47 -3.93 -14.04
N GLY A 16 1.26 -3.69 -15.34
CA GLY A 16 2.34 -3.39 -16.28
C GLY A 16 2.89 -1.96 -16.19
N MET A 17 2.24 -1.06 -15.46
CA MET A 17 2.67 0.32 -15.22
C MET A 17 3.77 0.38 -14.15
N SER A 18 4.63 1.41 -14.25
CA SER A 18 5.46 1.86 -13.13
C SER A 18 4.60 2.31 -11.95
N VAL A 19 5.15 2.28 -10.74
CA VAL A 19 4.49 2.80 -9.54
C VAL A 19 4.13 4.28 -9.71
N ALA A 20 5.01 5.06 -10.33
CA ALA A 20 4.76 6.46 -10.72
C ALA A 20 3.54 6.60 -11.65
N GLU A 21 3.47 5.81 -12.72
CA GLU A 21 2.34 5.84 -13.66
C GLU A 21 1.03 5.31 -13.05
N ALA A 22 1.13 4.38 -12.10
CA ALA A 22 -0.01 3.78 -11.42
C ALA A 22 -0.48 4.58 -10.19
N PHE A 23 0.18 5.70 -9.86
CA PHE A 23 -0.05 6.43 -8.61
C PHE A 23 -1.52 6.75 -8.38
N ASP A 24 -2.24 7.28 -9.37
CA ASP A 24 -3.66 7.62 -9.23
C ASP A 24 -4.54 6.38 -8.92
N TYR A 25 -4.18 5.20 -9.44
CA TYR A 25 -4.88 3.96 -9.11
C TYR A 25 -4.56 3.50 -7.68
N ILE A 26 -3.30 3.64 -7.27
CA ILE A 26 -2.85 3.30 -5.92
C ILE A 26 -3.55 4.20 -4.91
N ASP A 27 -3.54 5.51 -5.14
CA ASP A 27 -4.22 6.49 -4.28
C ASP A 27 -5.73 6.25 -4.24
N ALA A 28 -6.39 6.04 -5.39
CA ALA A 28 -7.82 5.75 -5.41
C ALA A 28 -8.20 4.50 -4.61
N ILE A 29 -7.35 3.47 -4.59
CA ILE A 29 -7.55 2.28 -3.76
C ILE A 29 -7.28 2.59 -2.30
N GLN A 30 -6.13 3.18 -1.98
CA GLN A 30 -5.68 3.39 -0.61
C GLN A 30 -6.49 4.45 0.14
N SER A 31 -7.06 5.43 -0.57
CA SER A 31 -7.95 6.45 -0.03
C SER A 31 -9.40 5.97 0.16
N PHE A 32 -9.76 4.78 -0.35
CA PHE A 32 -11.09 4.21 -0.14
C PHE A 32 -11.33 3.91 1.34
N LYS A 33 -12.40 4.47 1.90
CA LYS A 33 -12.79 4.27 3.32
C LYS A 33 -13.75 3.09 3.45
N GLY A 34 -13.23 1.88 3.26
CA GLY A 34 -13.99 0.64 3.42
C GLY A 34 -14.17 0.25 4.88
N ASP A 35 -15.32 -0.33 5.20
CA ASP A 35 -15.60 -0.94 6.51
C ASP A 35 -14.97 -2.34 6.59
N TRP A 36 -13.63 -2.37 6.65
CA TRP A 36 -12.88 -3.61 6.76
C TRP A 36 -12.91 -4.15 8.20
N PRO A 37 -13.11 -5.47 8.42
CA PRO A 37 -13.29 -6.06 9.75
C PRO A 37 -12.11 -5.95 10.72
N LEU A 38 -10.92 -5.56 10.24
CA LEU A 38 -9.69 -5.46 11.02
C LEU A 38 -9.06 -4.09 10.79
N ALA A 39 -8.53 -3.49 11.85
CA ALA A 39 -7.62 -2.36 11.79
C ALA A 39 -6.24 -2.75 12.34
N LEU A 40 -5.17 -2.48 11.59
CA LEU A 40 -3.78 -2.72 11.98
C LEU A 40 -3.10 -1.39 12.32
N SER A 41 -2.80 -1.21 13.60
CA SER A 41 -2.18 0.00 14.15
C SER A 41 -0.70 -0.22 14.45
N PRO A 42 0.17 0.80 14.30
CA PRO A 42 1.53 0.75 14.83
C PRO A 42 1.46 0.66 16.36
N SER A 43 2.36 -0.11 16.98
CA SER A 43 2.41 -0.27 18.44
C SER A 43 2.55 1.08 19.16
N ALA A 44 3.33 2.00 18.61
CA ALA A 44 3.52 3.35 19.16
C ALA A 44 2.21 4.14 19.33
N ALA A 45 1.23 3.94 18.46
CA ALA A 45 -0.07 4.59 18.58
C ALA A 45 -0.92 4.00 19.70
N LEU A 46 -0.77 2.70 20.00
CA LEU A 46 -1.46 2.02 21.10
C LEU A 46 -0.85 2.37 22.47
N GLU A 47 0.45 2.69 22.48
CA GLU A 47 1.21 3.02 23.69
C GLU A 47 1.19 4.52 24.04
N SER A 48 0.63 5.37 23.17
CA SER A 48 0.54 6.82 23.40
C SER A 48 -0.47 7.15 24.51
N GLU A 49 -0.05 8.01 25.45
CA GLU A 49 -0.93 8.55 26.51
C GLU A 49 -1.91 9.62 25.98
N GLU A 50 -1.58 10.26 24.86
CA GLU A 50 -2.42 11.27 24.21
C GLU A 50 -3.13 10.69 22.97
N PRO A 51 -4.35 11.15 22.67
CA PRO A 51 -5.05 10.77 21.44
C PRO A 51 -4.19 11.14 20.22
N VAL A 52 -3.78 10.13 19.47
CA VAL A 52 -3.05 10.31 18.21
C VAL A 52 -4.05 10.26 17.08
N GLU A 53 -4.09 11.29 16.25
CA GLU A 53 -4.83 11.23 14.99
C GLU A 53 -4.19 10.13 14.12
N LEU A 54 -4.99 9.30 13.48
CA LEU A 54 -4.50 8.21 12.63
C LEU A 54 -5.16 8.30 11.27
N GLU A 55 -4.35 8.11 10.22
CA GLU A 55 -4.85 7.99 8.86
C GLU A 55 -5.05 6.52 8.52
N SER A 56 -6.15 6.18 7.85
CA SER A 56 -6.40 4.80 7.40
C SER A 56 -6.17 4.67 5.90
N LEU A 57 -5.44 3.61 5.52
CA LEU A 57 -5.22 3.16 4.16
C LEU A 57 -5.90 1.81 3.92
N THR A 58 -6.54 1.66 2.76
CA THR A 58 -7.02 0.37 2.24
C THR A 58 -5.92 -0.29 1.40
N PRO A 59 -5.38 -1.46 1.78
CA PRO A 59 -4.32 -2.10 1.02
C PRO A 59 -4.85 -2.64 -0.33
N ILE A 60 -3.95 -2.79 -1.29
CA ILE A 60 -4.24 -3.41 -2.58
C ILE A 60 -4.32 -4.94 -2.38
N PRO A 61 -5.42 -5.60 -2.76
CA PRO A 61 -5.59 -7.03 -2.58
C PRO A 61 -4.55 -7.82 -3.39
N ALA A 62 -4.04 -8.92 -2.85
CA ALA A 62 -3.09 -9.80 -3.52
C ALA A 62 -3.45 -11.28 -3.36
N THR A 63 -2.78 -12.15 -4.14
CA THR A 63 -2.97 -13.61 -4.06
C THR A 63 -2.53 -14.22 -2.74
N HIS A 64 -1.54 -13.64 -2.07
CA HIS A 64 -1.07 -14.04 -0.75
C HIS A 64 -1.10 -12.81 0.16
N GLY A 65 -2.32 -12.42 0.53
CA GLY A 65 -2.60 -11.33 1.43
C GLY A 65 -2.90 -10.01 0.72
N ALA A 66 -2.20 -8.94 1.07
CA ALA A 66 -2.37 -7.61 0.49
C ALA A 66 -1.07 -6.77 0.56
N LEU A 67 -1.04 -5.64 -0.13
CA LEU A 67 0.09 -4.71 -0.16
C LEU A 67 -0.38 -3.26 -0.04
N ALA A 68 0.25 -2.49 0.83
CA ALA A 68 0.04 -1.05 0.93
C ALA A 68 1.33 -0.31 0.58
N PHE A 69 1.24 0.75 -0.23
CA PHE A 69 2.31 1.73 -0.38
C PHE A 69 2.21 2.73 0.77
N VAL A 70 3.15 2.69 1.70
CA VAL A 70 3.03 3.39 2.98
C VAL A 70 3.43 4.86 2.82
N GLU A 71 4.52 5.12 2.09
CA GLU A 71 5.03 6.47 1.86
C GLU A 71 5.54 6.62 0.43
N PHE A 72 5.46 7.86 -0.07
CA PHE A 72 6.02 8.27 -1.34
C PHE A 72 6.92 9.49 -1.15
N TYR A 73 8.13 9.41 -1.70
CA TYR A 73 9.12 10.47 -1.64
C TYR A 73 9.27 11.08 -3.03
N ALA A 74 9.02 12.39 -3.10
CA ALA A 74 9.05 13.16 -4.33
C ALA A 74 10.37 13.93 -4.49
N ASP A 75 10.69 14.24 -5.75
CA ASP A 75 11.67 15.26 -6.13
C ASP A 75 11.16 16.64 -5.69
N GLU A 76 11.64 17.08 -4.51
CA GLU A 76 11.20 18.33 -3.88
C GLU A 76 11.41 19.56 -4.79
N GLU A 77 12.49 19.60 -5.56
CA GLU A 77 12.78 20.74 -6.44
C GLU A 77 11.80 20.79 -7.63
N GLY A 78 11.56 19.64 -8.24
CA GLY A 78 10.59 19.49 -9.33
C GLY A 78 9.17 19.82 -8.87
N LEU A 79 8.78 19.30 -7.72
CA LEU A 79 7.45 19.51 -7.13
C LEU A 79 7.24 20.97 -6.70
N ALA A 80 8.22 21.56 -5.99
CA ALA A 80 8.18 22.97 -5.58
C ALA A 80 8.02 23.89 -6.79
N SER A 81 8.77 23.64 -7.86
CA SER A 81 8.71 24.43 -9.09
C SER A 81 7.36 24.34 -9.80
N SER A 82 6.71 23.18 -9.75
CA SER A 82 5.38 22.97 -10.31
C SER A 82 4.30 23.69 -9.49
N LEU A 83 4.33 23.51 -8.17
CA LEU A 83 3.44 24.15 -7.22
C LEU A 83 3.57 25.68 -7.24
N ALA A 84 4.79 26.21 -7.31
CA ALA A 84 5.07 27.64 -7.35
C ALA A 84 4.32 28.35 -8.47
N LYS A 85 4.30 27.73 -9.67
CA LYS A 85 3.59 28.27 -10.83
C LYS A 85 2.08 28.32 -10.61
N ARG A 86 1.50 27.32 -9.94
CA ARG A 86 0.06 27.24 -9.67
C ARG A 86 -0.39 28.17 -8.55
N LEU A 87 0.42 28.27 -7.49
CA LEU A 87 0.14 29.09 -6.31
C LEU A 87 0.52 30.57 -6.50
N GLY A 88 1.27 30.91 -7.55
CA GLY A 88 1.77 32.26 -7.78
C GLY A 88 2.81 32.71 -6.75
N VAL A 89 3.52 31.76 -6.14
CA VAL A 89 4.57 31.99 -5.13
C VAL A 89 5.95 31.65 -5.67
N SER A 90 7.01 32.12 -5.02
CA SER A 90 8.37 31.80 -5.45
C SER A 90 8.71 30.33 -5.13
N PRO A 91 9.39 29.60 -6.04
CA PRO A 91 9.85 28.23 -5.80
C PRO A 91 10.72 28.09 -4.54
N GLU A 92 11.52 29.11 -4.22
CA GLU A 92 12.40 29.11 -3.04
C GLU A 92 11.61 29.06 -1.73
N VAL A 93 10.45 29.71 -1.66
CA VAL A 93 9.57 29.70 -0.48
C VAL A 93 8.97 28.31 -0.28
N LEU A 94 8.51 27.67 -1.36
CA LEU A 94 7.95 26.31 -1.30
C LEU A 94 9.03 25.28 -1.02
N LYS A 95 10.19 25.39 -1.66
CA LYS A 95 11.36 24.53 -1.42
C LYS A 95 11.76 24.56 0.05
N SER A 96 11.96 25.75 0.62
CA SER A 96 12.32 25.87 2.04
C SER A 96 11.25 25.29 2.97
N ALA A 97 9.98 25.26 2.56
CA ALA A 97 8.92 24.67 3.37
C ALA A 97 8.89 23.13 3.23
N LEU A 98 9.07 22.59 2.02
CA LEU A 98 9.17 21.15 1.75
C LEU A 98 10.41 20.54 2.42
N GLU A 99 11.58 21.18 2.31
CA GLU A 99 12.83 20.73 2.96
C GLU A 99 12.73 20.66 4.50
N ARG A 100 11.78 21.39 5.10
CA ARG A 100 11.49 21.34 6.55
C ARG A 100 10.43 20.29 6.90
N GLY A 101 9.99 19.49 5.93
CA GLY A 101 8.96 18.47 6.10
C GLY A 101 7.55 19.04 6.28
N VAL A 102 7.27 20.26 5.79
CA VAL A 102 5.90 20.79 5.89
C VAL A 102 4.98 20.02 4.91
N PRO A 103 3.87 19.41 5.39
CA PRO A 103 2.96 18.66 4.53
C PRO A 103 2.37 19.50 3.40
N LEU A 104 2.20 18.91 2.21
CA LEU A 104 1.70 19.58 1.01
C LEU A 104 0.34 20.26 1.20
N HIS A 105 -0.60 19.60 1.90
CA HIS A 105 -1.93 20.17 2.18
C HIS A 105 -1.89 21.42 3.09
N ARG A 106 -0.76 21.67 3.77
CA ARG A 106 -0.53 22.93 4.52
C ARG A 106 0.13 24.01 3.67
N LEU A 107 0.79 23.62 2.58
CA LEU A 107 1.48 24.53 1.66
C LEU A 107 0.59 25.01 0.51
N ALA A 108 -0.40 24.19 0.15
CA ALA A 108 -1.33 24.43 -0.94
C ALA A 108 -2.76 24.13 -0.46
N PRO A 109 -3.76 24.92 -0.86
CA PRO A 109 -5.16 24.56 -0.67
C PRO A 109 -5.45 23.15 -1.25
N PRO A 110 -6.35 22.36 -0.63
CA PRO A 110 -6.70 21.03 -1.13
C PRO A 110 -7.04 21.01 -2.62
N GLU A 111 -7.75 22.04 -3.11
CA GLU A 111 -8.14 22.15 -4.51
C GLU A 111 -6.92 22.23 -5.44
N VAL A 112 -5.85 22.90 -5.01
CA VAL A 112 -4.60 23.03 -5.78
C VAL A 112 -3.79 21.74 -5.75
N VAL A 113 -3.87 20.98 -4.65
CA VAL A 113 -3.23 19.66 -4.51
C VAL A 113 -3.98 18.62 -5.33
N GLU A 114 -5.32 18.62 -5.28
CA GLU A 114 -6.18 17.73 -6.07
C GLU A 114 -6.05 18.01 -7.58
N GLU A 115 -5.79 19.27 -7.97
CA GLU A 115 -5.51 19.65 -9.36
C GLU A 115 -4.06 19.36 -9.83
N LEU A 116 -3.17 18.85 -8.96
CA LEU A 116 -1.85 18.36 -9.37
C LEU A 116 -1.98 17.05 -10.12
N GLU A 117 -2.42 17.15 -11.38
CA GLU A 117 -2.28 16.08 -12.34
C GLU A 117 -0.79 15.70 -12.49
N GLY A 118 -0.52 14.40 -12.53
CA GLY A 118 0.83 13.89 -12.75
C GLY A 118 1.74 13.94 -11.52
N LEU A 119 1.20 13.90 -10.29
CA LEU A 119 2.01 13.82 -9.07
C LEU A 119 3.03 12.66 -9.14
N GLY A 120 2.62 11.55 -9.77
CA GLY A 120 3.47 10.40 -10.09
C GLY A 120 4.80 10.75 -10.77
N GLU A 121 4.85 11.79 -11.62
CA GLU A 121 6.06 12.20 -12.35
C GLU A 121 7.17 12.72 -11.42
N TYR A 122 6.78 13.23 -10.25
CA TYR A 122 7.69 13.74 -9.25
C TYR A 122 8.16 12.66 -8.28
N LEU A 123 7.52 11.49 -8.27
CA LEU A 123 7.87 10.42 -7.35
C LEU A 123 9.23 9.80 -7.72
N ARG A 124 10.05 9.54 -6.69
CA ARG A 124 11.39 8.96 -6.83
C ARG A 124 11.49 7.64 -6.11
N VAL A 125 11.06 7.60 -4.85
CA VAL A 125 11.14 6.43 -3.98
C VAL A 125 9.79 6.20 -3.33
N PHE A 126 9.47 4.94 -3.05
CA PHE A 126 8.32 4.55 -2.26
C PHE A 126 8.73 3.54 -1.20
N THR A 127 7.97 3.49 -0.11
CA THR A 127 8.00 2.39 0.86
C THR A 127 6.70 1.62 0.78
N PHE A 128 6.75 0.32 1.05
CA PHE A 128 5.57 -0.53 1.02
C PHE A 128 5.61 -1.58 2.13
N GLU A 129 4.43 -2.08 2.47
CA GLU A 129 4.21 -3.14 3.44
C GLU A 129 3.34 -4.22 2.80
N ALA A 130 3.87 -5.45 2.72
CA ALA A 130 3.11 -6.62 2.31
C ALA A 130 2.67 -7.40 3.55
N ALA A 131 1.36 -7.56 3.73
CA ALA A 131 0.78 -8.41 4.77
C ALA A 131 0.49 -9.80 4.19
N VAL A 132 1.25 -10.80 4.61
CA VAL A 132 1.18 -12.18 4.13
C VAL A 132 0.61 -13.09 5.22
N PRO A 133 -0.57 -13.70 5.04
CA PRO A 133 -1.07 -14.69 5.98
C PRO A 133 -0.20 -15.94 5.97
N LEU A 134 0.14 -16.45 7.14
CA LEU A 134 0.96 -17.64 7.31
C LEU A 134 0.11 -18.87 7.64
N SER A 135 0.52 -20.01 7.10
CA SER A 135 0.10 -21.34 7.53
C SER A 135 1.01 -21.87 8.64
N GLU A 136 0.74 -23.08 9.13
CA GLU A 136 1.62 -23.73 10.10
C GLU A 136 2.96 -24.08 9.47
N GLY A 137 4.05 -23.60 10.04
CA GLY A 137 5.39 -23.89 9.56
C GLY A 137 6.47 -22.94 10.10
N PRO A 138 7.75 -23.29 9.89
CA PRO A 138 8.86 -22.44 10.27
C PRO A 138 8.99 -21.24 9.32
N LEU A 139 9.29 -20.07 9.88
CA LEU A 139 9.64 -18.87 9.12
C LEU A 139 11.17 -18.77 9.05
N GLN A 140 11.73 -18.61 7.85
CA GLN A 140 13.17 -18.45 7.65
C GLN A 140 13.57 -16.99 7.86
N ALA A 141 13.54 -16.52 9.11
CA ALA A 141 13.74 -15.12 9.48
C ALA A 141 15.06 -14.54 8.96
N GLU A 142 16.16 -15.29 9.10
CA GLU A 142 17.49 -14.85 8.68
C GLU A 142 17.59 -14.74 7.15
N ALA A 143 16.92 -15.62 6.42
CA ALA A 143 16.86 -15.56 4.96
C ALA A 143 16.01 -14.37 4.49
N LEU A 144 14.89 -14.12 5.17
CA LEU A 144 14.01 -12.97 4.89
C LEU A 144 14.73 -11.64 5.14
N ALA A 145 15.46 -11.53 6.26
CA ALA A 145 16.30 -10.38 6.59
C ALA A 145 17.48 -10.18 5.60
N GLY A 146 17.88 -11.25 4.90
CA GLY A 146 18.95 -11.22 3.91
C GLY A 146 18.53 -10.74 2.51
N LEU A 147 17.25 -10.51 2.27
CA LEU A 147 16.76 -9.95 1.00
C LEU A 147 17.12 -8.46 0.93
N GLU A 148 17.78 -8.03 -0.15
CA GLU A 148 18.33 -6.67 -0.29
C GLU A 148 17.30 -5.54 -0.14
N TRP A 149 16.04 -5.82 -0.46
CA TRP A 149 14.96 -4.82 -0.44
C TRP A 149 14.20 -4.76 0.89
N VAL A 150 14.38 -5.75 1.78
CA VAL A 150 13.64 -5.85 3.04
C VAL A 150 14.27 -4.90 4.05
N THR A 151 13.48 -3.95 4.55
CA THR A 151 13.91 -2.98 5.56
C THR A 151 13.59 -3.45 6.97
N ASP A 152 12.43 -4.07 7.16
CA ASP A 152 11.95 -4.59 8.43
C ASP A 152 10.87 -5.66 8.20
N PHE A 153 10.64 -6.52 9.19
CA PHE A 153 9.47 -7.41 9.19
C PHE A 153 9.04 -7.77 10.61
N GLU A 154 7.73 -7.99 10.76
CA GLU A 154 7.16 -8.48 12.02
C GLU A 154 6.07 -9.53 11.79
N VAL A 155 5.81 -10.35 12.80
CA VAL A 155 4.70 -11.30 12.78
C VAL A 155 3.72 -10.93 13.88
N VAL A 156 2.47 -10.72 13.49
CA VAL A 156 1.37 -10.40 14.41
C VAL A 156 0.32 -11.50 14.38
N GLU A 157 -0.30 -11.76 15.53
CA GLU A 157 -1.46 -12.65 15.64
C GLU A 157 -2.74 -11.84 15.66
N VAL A 158 -3.60 -12.05 14.66
CA VAL A 158 -4.82 -11.26 14.48
C VAL A 158 -5.96 -12.11 13.96
N GLU A 159 -7.18 -11.68 14.23
CA GLU A 159 -8.38 -12.23 13.61
C GLU A 159 -8.65 -11.47 12.31
N VAL A 160 -8.53 -12.17 11.17
CA VAL A 160 -8.69 -11.53 9.85
C VAL A 160 -9.47 -12.44 8.89
N PRO A 161 -10.41 -11.89 8.10
CA PRO A 161 -11.04 -12.64 7.03
C PRO A 161 -10.02 -13.04 5.96
N GLY A 162 -10.09 -14.29 5.53
CA GLY A 162 -9.31 -14.79 4.39
C GLY A 162 -10.25 -15.22 3.29
N VAL A 163 -10.06 -14.68 2.08
CA VAL A 163 -10.86 -15.00 0.90
C VAL A 163 -9.97 -15.65 -0.15
N ASP A 164 -10.52 -16.61 -0.89
CA ASP A 164 -9.81 -17.21 -2.03
C ASP A 164 -9.52 -16.15 -3.10
N PRO A 165 -8.26 -15.96 -3.52
CA PRO A 165 -7.89 -15.01 -4.58
C PRO A 165 -8.70 -15.17 -5.87
N GLU A 166 -9.14 -16.37 -6.21
CA GLU A 166 -9.95 -16.60 -7.43
C GLU A 166 -11.36 -16.01 -7.32
N VAL A 167 -11.90 -15.87 -6.11
CA VAL A 167 -13.17 -15.18 -5.87
C VAL A 167 -12.98 -13.67 -6.03
N VAL A 168 -11.87 -13.14 -5.50
CA VAL A 168 -11.52 -11.72 -5.60
C VAL A 168 -11.24 -11.32 -7.05
N GLU A 169 -10.54 -12.16 -7.81
CA GLU A 169 -10.28 -11.95 -9.25
C GLU A 169 -11.57 -11.92 -10.07
N ARG A 170 -12.54 -12.78 -9.77
CA ARG A 170 -13.85 -12.73 -10.43
C ARG A 170 -14.62 -11.44 -10.16
N GLU A 171 -14.48 -10.84 -8.98
CA GLU A 171 -15.07 -9.53 -8.71
C GLU A 171 -14.32 -8.41 -9.46
N LEU A 172 -13.00 -8.53 -9.65
CA LEU A 172 -12.23 -7.62 -10.49
C LEU A 172 -12.71 -7.68 -11.95
N GLU A 173 -12.85 -8.87 -12.52
CA GLU A 173 -13.31 -9.09 -13.90
C GLU A 173 -14.72 -8.54 -14.17
N ARG A 174 -15.57 -8.51 -13.14
CA ARG A 174 -16.95 -8.01 -13.22
C ARG A 174 -17.05 -6.49 -13.06
N SER A 175 -16.01 -5.85 -12.55
CA SER A 175 -16.01 -4.42 -12.29
C SER A 175 -15.56 -3.62 -13.50
N GLN A 176 -16.25 -2.51 -13.74
CA GLN A 176 -15.86 -1.56 -14.79
C GLN A 176 -15.00 -0.42 -14.24
N TYR A 177 -15.13 -0.13 -12.95
CA TYR A 177 -14.44 0.97 -12.28
C TYR A 177 -13.82 0.52 -10.96
N VAL A 178 -12.73 1.18 -10.53
CA VAL A 178 -12.03 0.88 -9.28
C VAL A 178 -12.97 0.99 -8.07
N GLY A 179 -13.78 2.05 -7.98
CA GLY A 179 -14.73 2.21 -6.88
C GLY A 179 -15.78 1.08 -6.81
N GLU A 180 -16.25 0.59 -7.96
CA GLU A 180 -17.18 -0.55 -8.00
C GLU A 180 -16.50 -1.84 -7.49
N TYR A 181 -15.24 -2.05 -7.90
CA TYR A 181 -14.43 -3.17 -7.42
C TYR A 181 -14.29 -3.13 -5.90
N LEU A 182 -13.91 -2.00 -5.32
CA LEU A 182 -13.73 -1.87 -3.86
C LEU A 182 -15.03 -2.10 -3.08
N GLN A 183 -16.17 -1.60 -3.57
CA GLN A 183 -17.49 -1.87 -2.97
C GLN A 183 -17.91 -3.35 -3.07
N ARG A 184 -17.47 -4.07 -4.10
CA ARG A 184 -17.68 -5.52 -4.20
C ARG A 184 -16.81 -6.28 -3.22
N LEU A 185 -15.55 -5.87 -3.07
CA LEU A 185 -14.64 -6.44 -2.07
C LEU A 185 -15.17 -6.24 -0.66
N GLU A 186 -15.61 -5.03 -0.30
CA GLU A 186 -16.18 -4.75 1.02
C GLU A 186 -17.31 -5.72 1.36
N ARG A 187 -18.28 -5.90 0.45
CA ARG A 187 -19.39 -6.86 0.61
C ARG A 187 -18.93 -8.31 0.69
N LEU A 188 -17.87 -8.67 -0.02
CA LEU A 188 -17.29 -10.01 -0.02
C LEU A 188 -16.61 -10.31 1.33
N PHE A 189 -15.78 -9.38 1.80
CA PHE A 189 -15.04 -9.51 3.06
C PHE A 189 -15.93 -9.39 4.30
N ALA A 190 -17.00 -8.57 4.27
CA ALA A 190 -17.99 -8.49 5.34
C ALA A 190 -18.73 -9.80 5.61
N ARG A 191 -18.73 -10.74 4.65
CA ARG A 191 -19.37 -12.07 4.76
C ARG A 191 -18.36 -13.19 4.92
N ALA A 192 -17.08 -12.90 4.81
CA ALA A 192 -16.03 -13.89 4.90
C ALA A 192 -15.87 -14.35 6.35
N GLU A 193 -15.49 -15.62 6.52
CA GLU A 193 -15.21 -16.15 7.85
C GLU A 193 -13.90 -15.56 8.38
N THR A 194 -14.00 -14.88 9.52
CA THR A 194 -12.83 -14.40 10.27
C THR A 194 -12.21 -15.55 11.05
N ARG A 195 -10.88 -15.68 10.99
CA ARG A 195 -10.13 -16.67 11.77
C ARG A 195 -8.88 -16.02 12.36
N ALA A 196 -8.44 -16.53 13.51
CA ALA A 196 -7.13 -16.22 14.05
C ALA A 196 -6.04 -16.70 13.07
N ARG A 197 -5.13 -15.79 12.69
CA ARG A 197 -4.03 -16.03 11.76
C ARG A 197 -2.79 -15.30 12.24
N ARG A 198 -1.63 -15.87 11.91
CA ARG A 198 -0.36 -15.15 11.93
C ARG A 198 -0.24 -14.37 10.61
N LEU A 199 -0.11 -13.06 10.69
CA LEU A 199 0.21 -12.22 9.55
C LEU A 199 1.68 -11.80 9.66
N LEU A 200 2.45 -12.09 8.61
CA LEU A 200 3.77 -11.50 8.41
C LEU A 200 3.59 -10.15 7.72
N LEU A 201 4.07 -9.09 8.33
CA LEU A 201 4.18 -7.76 7.71
C LEU A 201 5.63 -7.59 7.26
N VAL A 202 5.89 -7.60 5.95
CA VAL A 202 7.22 -7.37 5.38
C VAL A 202 7.27 -5.98 4.78
N ARG A 203 8.25 -5.19 5.17
CA ARG A 203 8.44 -3.81 4.73
C ARG A 203 9.63 -3.71 3.81
N GLY A 204 9.50 -2.82 2.83
CA GLY A 204 10.53 -2.61 1.84
C GLY A 204 10.48 -1.25 1.20
N GLU A 205 11.51 -0.96 0.42
CA GLU A 205 11.63 0.25 -0.37
C GLU A 205 11.89 -0.08 -1.85
N GLY A 206 11.52 0.84 -2.72
CA GLY A 206 11.73 0.71 -4.15
C GLY A 206 11.72 2.06 -4.87
N GLU A 207 12.18 2.07 -6.12
CA GLU A 207 12.17 3.27 -6.94
C GLU A 207 10.83 3.41 -7.68
N ALA A 208 10.24 4.60 -7.72
CA ALA A 208 8.92 4.84 -8.32
C ALA A 208 8.84 4.48 -9.82
N ARG A 209 9.99 4.39 -10.52
CA ARG A 209 10.07 3.91 -11.91
C ARG A 209 9.88 2.39 -12.06
N MET A 210 9.98 1.62 -10.99
CA MET A 210 9.76 0.17 -11.01
C MET A 210 8.30 -0.13 -11.33
N LYS A 211 8.06 -1.18 -12.09
CA LYS A 211 6.73 -1.68 -12.41
C LYS A 211 6.11 -2.40 -11.22
N LEU A 212 4.79 -2.37 -11.12
CA LEU A 212 4.08 -3.15 -10.11
C LEU A 212 4.40 -4.65 -10.19
N VAL A 213 4.56 -5.21 -11.39
CA VAL A 213 5.04 -6.60 -11.56
C VAL A 213 6.46 -6.86 -11.02
N GLU A 214 7.31 -5.84 -10.93
CA GLU A 214 8.63 -5.96 -10.32
C GLU A 214 8.52 -5.96 -8.80
N VAL A 215 7.62 -5.13 -8.23
CA VAL A 215 7.26 -5.18 -6.80
C VAL A 215 6.65 -6.53 -6.45
N GLU A 216 5.79 -7.09 -7.31
CA GLU A 216 5.25 -8.45 -7.14
C GLU A 216 6.37 -9.50 -7.06
N ALA A 217 7.39 -9.38 -7.91
CA ALA A 217 8.54 -10.28 -7.92
C ALA A 217 9.43 -10.13 -6.67
N MET A 218 9.54 -8.91 -6.11
CA MET A 218 10.22 -8.69 -4.82
C MET A 218 9.51 -9.44 -3.70
N VAL A 219 8.19 -9.25 -3.56
CA VAL A 219 7.39 -9.91 -2.52
C VAL A 219 7.32 -11.42 -2.73
N ALA A 220 7.33 -11.90 -3.97
CA ALA A 220 7.39 -13.32 -4.28
C ALA A 220 8.63 -14.00 -3.66
N GLN A 221 9.79 -13.33 -3.63
CA GLN A 221 11.00 -13.86 -2.98
C GLN A 221 10.78 -14.08 -1.48
N ALA A 222 10.10 -13.16 -0.80
CA ALA A 222 9.75 -13.32 0.61
C ALA A 222 8.77 -14.47 0.83
N ILE A 223 7.78 -14.63 -0.06
CA ILE A 223 6.77 -15.70 0.02
C ILE A 223 7.39 -17.08 -0.12
N GLU A 224 8.43 -17.25 -0.93
CA GLU A 224 9.15 -18.52 -1.07
C GLU A 224 9.91 -18.94 0.20
N LEU A 225 10.19 -18.00 1.11
CA LEU A 225 10.94 -18.23 2.34
C LEU A 225 10.07 -18.53 3.57
N VAL A 226 8.75 -18.38 3.44
CA VAL A 226 7.80 -18.46 4.56
C VAL A 226 6.64 -19.41 4.21
N PRO A 227 5.93 -19.97 5.21
CA PRO A 227 4.80 -20.86 4.95
C PRO A 227 3.57 -20.05 4.53
N ALA A 228 3.66 -19.28 3.45
CA ALA A 228 2.62 -18.36 3.00
C ALA A 228 1.34 -19.10 2.65
N LEU A 229 0.22 -18.62 3.17
CA LEU A 229 -1.11 -19.09 2.81
C LEU A 229 -1.60 -18.32 1.58
N ARG A 230 -2.07 -19.03 0.56
CA ARG A 230 -2.75 -18.44 -0.59
C ARG A 230 -4.16 -18.01 -0.22
N ALA A 231 -4.28 -16.85 0.41
CA ALA A 231 -5.54 -16.21 0.76
C ALA A 231 -5.37 -14.69 0.67
N THR A 232 -6.34 -13.99 0.08
CA THR A 232 -6.41 -12.52 0.11
C THR A 232 -6.97 -12.07 1.44
N VAL A 233 -6.36 -11.06 2.04
CA VAL A 233 -6.84 -10.39 3.26
C VAL A 233 -7.10 -8.92 2.96
N MET A 234 -8.04 -8.31 3.67
CA MET A 234 -8.29 -6.86 3.60
C MET A 234 -8.46 -6.33 5.02
N TYR A 235 -7.92 -5.15 5.28
CA TYR A 235 -7.88 -4.52 6.59
C TYR A 235 -7.69 -3.01 6.43
N ASN A 236 -7.99 -2.24 7.46
CA ASN A 236 -7.62 -0.84 7.58
C ASN A 236 -6.19 -0.75 8.13
N ARG A 237 -5.23 -0.27 7.33
CA ARG A 237 -3.88 0.02 7.85
C ARG A 237 -3.84 1.42 8.41
N LEU A 238 -3.63 1.56 9.72
CA LEU A 238 -3.56 2.87 10.38
C LEU A 238 -2.12 3.40 10.37
N LEU A 239 -1.91 4.62 9.92
CA LEU A 239 -0.61 5.28 9.94
C LEU A 239 -0.63 6.48 10.89
N LEU A 240 0.53 6.75 11.48
CA LEU A 240 0.76 8.01 12.17
C LEU A 240 0.85 9.13 11.12
N PRO A 241 0.19 10.28 11.33
CA PRO A 241 0.36 11.45 10.48
C PRO A 241 1.81 11.93 10.60
N LEU A 242 2.43 12.17 9.44
CA LEU A 242 3.79 12.71 9.32
C LEU A 242 3.87 14.18 9.78
#